data_AF-A0A075I713-F1
#
_entry.id   AF-A0A075I713-F1
#
_cell.length_a   1.000
_cell.length_b   1.000
_cell.length_c   1.000
_cell.angle_alpha   90.00
_cell.angle_beta   90.00
_cell.angle_gamma   90.00
#
_symmetry.space_group_name_H-M   'P 1'
#
loop_
_entity.id
_entity.type
_entity.pdbx_description
1 polymer ?
#
loop_
_entity_poly.entity_id
_entity_poly.type
_entity_poly.pdbx_seq_one_letter_code
_entity_poly.pdbx_strand_id
1 'polypeptide(L)'
;RNLKKRTAEGEFRTLGIENLESDKKRMKKKLKEKTEDIKKQKGRVKDSKSKLEKIGFDENKHSVMRDSWDKAGDNLTVRVKDLERHRSSVARASENLKNEKEKLQEISKLKSEIKDEERTLQLLRTLEERLKGFRTYLTGRIAPVLQNRTGERLSQITQARYNSVHVDSNDYSIQVMDGTQLYPLERFSGGEVDAFNLAFRLSISDVITERLGSELGMVVLDEVLGSQDYQRQTSILQGLENLAKNIGQVLMVTHIEGVKDQLQHVWSVNLDIEKGTQVKIL
;
A
#
# COMPACT_ATOMS: atom_id res chain seq x y z
N ARG A 1 -72.03 4.84 -134.95
CA ARG A 1 -71.33 4.02 -133.91
C ARG A 1 -69.82 4.32 -133.97
N ASN A 2 -69.29 5.45 -133.53
CA ASN A 2 -69.59 6.23 -132.31
C ASN A 2 -69.57 5.42 -131.00
N LEU A 3 -69.03 4.19 -131.00
CA LEU A 3 -68.81 3.44 -129.76
C LEU A 3 -67.45 2.74 -129.66
N LYS A 4 -66.78 2.34 -130.76
CA LYS A 4 -65.49 1.62 -130.67
C LYS A 4 -64.23 2.50 -130.63
N LYS A 5 -64.30 3.75 -131.10
CA LYS A 5 -63.18 4.72 -130.96
C LYS A 5 -63.06 5.26 -129.52
N ARG A 6 -64.18 5.32 -128.79
CA ARG A 6 -64.24 5.69 -127.36
C ARG A 6 -63.89 4.54 -126.40
N THR A 7 -63.97 3.28 -126.82
CA THR A 7 -63.49 2.14 -126.01
C THR A 7 -61.97 1.94 -126.12
N ALA A 8 -61.36 2.23 -127.27
CA ALA A 8 -59.89 2.16 -127.42
C ALA A 8 -59.16 3.31 -126.66
N GLU A 9 -59.73 4.51 -126.58
CA GLU A 9 -59.16 5.63 -125.80
C GLU A 9 -59.42 5.50 -124.28
N GLY A 10 -60.42 4.70 -123.87
CA GLY A 10 -60.67 4.35 -122.48
C GLY A 10 -59.74 3.25 -121.94
N GLU A 11 -59.41 2.26 -122.78
CA GLU A 11 -58.53 1.12 -122.42
C GLU A 11 -57.04 1.52 -122.34
N PHE A 12 -56.62 2.60 -123.01
CA PHE A 12 -55.26 3.14 -122.84
C PHE A 12 -55.07 3.92 -121.52
N ARG A 13 -56.15 4.43 -120.90
CA ARG A 13 -56.10 5.08 -119.58
C ARG A 13 -56.11 4.09 -118.41
N THR A 14 -56.66 2.89 -118.59
CA THR A 14 -56.67 1.84 -117.54
C THR A 14 -55.36 1.04 -117.48
N LEU A 15 -54.51 1.09 -118.51
CA LEU A 15 -53.22 0.39 -118.55
C LEU A 15 -52.03 1.20 -117.99
N GLY A 16 -52.23 2.39 -117.42
CA GLY A 16 -51.19 3.08 -116.65
C GLY A 16 -49.91 3.42 -117.43
N ILE A 17 -50.01 3.66 -118.74
CA ILE A 17 -48.85 3.88 -119.62
C ILE A 17 -48.27 5.30 -119.49
N GLU A 18 -48.99 6.26 -118.89
CA GLU A 18 -48.46 7.62 -118.62
C GLU A 18 -47.38 7.68 -117.52
N ASN A 19 -47.18 6.61 -116.72
CA ASN A 19 -46.21 6.59 -115.61
C ASN A 19 -45.00 5.65 -115.79
N LEU A 20 -44.91 4.88 -116.89
CA LEU A 20 -43.82 3.91 -117.06
C LEU A 20 -42.46 4.57 -117.35
N GLU A 21 -42.41 5.72 -118.02
CA GLU A 21 -41.14 6.44 -118.23
C GLU A 21 -40.69 7.23 -117.00
N SER A 22 -41.64 7.88 -116.30
CA SER A 22 -41.35 8.63 -115.07
C SER A 22 -40.92 7.69 -113.93
N ASP A 23 -41.56 6.53 -113.78
CA ASP A 23 -41.18 5.52 -112.79
C ASP A 23 -39.88 4.80 -113.18
N LYS A 24 -39.61 4.52 -114.46
CA LYS A 24 -38.31 3.95 -114.89
C LYS A 24 -37.15 4.93 -114.65
N LYS A 25 -37.38 6.23 -114.81
CA LYS A 25 -36.38 7.29 -114.54
C LYS A 25 -36.18 7.49 -113.03
N ARG A 26 -37.26 7.45 -112.24
CA ARG A 26 -37.23 7.53 -110.76
C ARG A 26 -36.58 6.29 -110.13
N MET A 27 -36.89 5.11 -110.64
CA MET A 27 -36.27 3.85 -110.22
C MET A 27 -34.80 3.81 -110.60
N LYS A 28 -34.40 4.24 -111.81
CA LYS A 28 -32.97 4.37 -112.18
C LYS A 28 -32.22 5.37 -111.30
N LYS A 29 -32.83 6.49 -110.92
CA LYS A 29 -32.22 7.48 -110.02
C LYS A 29 -32.05 6.91 -108.60
N LYS A 30 -33.08 6.28 -108.04
CA LYS A 30 -33.00 5.58 -106.74
C LYS A 30 -32.00 4.42 -106.75
N LEU A 31 -31.89 3.69 -107.86
CA LEU A 31 -30.89 2.64 -108.03
C LEU A 31 -29.48 3.23 -108.03
N LYS A 32 -29.25 4.35 -108.73
CA LYS A 32 -27.97 5.07 -108.70
C LYS A 32 -27.62 5.56 -107.29
N GLU A 33 -28.55 6.23 -106.60
CA GLU A 33 -28.35 6.71 -105.23
C GLU A 33 -28.06 5.55 -104.26
N LYS A 34 -28.85 4.47 -104.29
CA LYS A 34 -28.60 3.26 -103.49
C LYS A 34 -27.26 2.61 -103.83
N THR A 35 -26.85 2.57 -105.11
CA THR A 35 -25.54 2.03 -105.49
C THR A 35 -24.38 2.89 -105.04
N GLU A 36 -24.52 4.23 -105.05
CA GLU A 36 -23.52 5.14 -104.51
C GLU A 36 -23.43 5.03 -102.99
N ASP A 37 -24.55 4.91 -102.28
CA ASP A 37 -24.57 4.67 -100.82
C ASP A 37 -23.93 3.32 -100.46
N ILE A 38 -24.24 2.25 -101.21
CA ILE A 38 -23.59 0.95 -101.02
C ILE A 38 -22.09 1.07 -101.27
N LYS A 39 -21.65 1.84 -102.28
CA LYS A 39 -20.23 2.06 -102.56
C LYS A 39 -19.55 2.87 -101.44
N LYS A 40 -20.22 3.87 -100.89
CA LYS A 40 -19.73 4.72 -99.79
C LYS A 40 -19.64 3.93 -98.47
N GLN A 41 -20.63 3.10 -98.18
CA GLN A 41 -20.62 2.20 -97.02
C GLN A 41 -19.58 1.09 -97.17
N LYS A 42 -19.42 0.51 -98.38
CA LYS A 42 -18.31 -0.43 -98.66
C LYS A 42 -16.95 0.22 -98.48
N GLY A 43 -16.79 1.48 -98.89
CA GLY A 43 -15.58 2.27 -98.65
C GLY A 43 -15.29 2.47 -97.16
N ARG A 44 -16.30 2.87 -96.37
CA ARG A 44 -16.19 2.99 -94.91
C ARG A 44 -15.84 1.68 -94.22
N VAL A 45 -16.48 0.57 -94.63
CA VAL A 45 -16.17 -0.76 -94.09
C VAL A 45 -14.74 -1.17 -94.44
N LYS A 46 -14.27 -0.86 -95.66
CA LYS A 46 -12.89 -1.15 -96.07
C LYS A 46 -11.87 -0.31 -95.29
N ASP A 47 -12.13 0.97 -95.09
CA ASP A 47 -11.28 1.85 -94.27
C ASP A 47 -11.26 1.43 -92.80
N SER A 48 -12.41 1.06 -92.22
CA SER A 48 -12.48 0.55 -90.86
C SER A 48 -11.77 -0.79 -90.71
N LYS A 49 -11.85 -1.68 -91.71
CA LYS A 49 -11.08 -2.93 -91.74
C LYS A 49 -9.58 -2.67 -91.83
N SER A 50 -9.13 -1.75 -92.68
CA SER A 50 -7.71 -1.40 -92.80
C SER A 50 -7.17 -0.75 -91.51
N LYS A 51 -7.99 0.07 -90.83
CA LYS A 51 -7.65 0.63 -89.52
C LYS A 51 -7.57 -0.45 -88.44
N LEU A 52 -8.48 -1.43 -88.43
CA LEU A 52 -8.43 -2.58 -87.51
C LEU A 52 -7.19 -3.45 -87.76
N GLU A 53 -6.84 -3.72 -89.01
CA GLU A 53 -5.62 -4.47 -89.38
C GLU A 53 -4.35 -3.72 -88.97
N LYS A 54 -4.30 -2.39 -89.12
CA LYS A 54 -3.16 -1.56 -88.69
C LYS A 54 -2.96 -1.51 -87.18
N ILE A 55 -4.02 -1.71 -86.39
CA ILE A 55 -3.96 -1.70 -84.92
C ILE A 55 -3.42 -3.04 -84.39
N GLY A 56 -3.46 -4.13 -85.18
CA GLY A 56 -2.98 -5.45 -84.73
C GLY A 56 -3.74 -5.96 -83.51
N PHE A 57 -5.01 -5.60 -83.37
CA PHE A 57 -5.84 -5.96 -82.23
C PHE A 57 -6.18 -7.46 -82.28
N ASP A 58 -5.63 -8.19 -81.32
CA ASP A 58 -5.89 -9.61 -81.11
C ASP A 58 -6.76 -9.74 -79.85
N GLU A 59 -8.05 -9.97 -80.06
CA GLU A 59 -9.08 -10.02 -79.01
C GLU A 59 -8.76 -11.07 -77.93
N ASN A 60 -8.17 -12.19 -78.33
CA ASN A 60 -7.76 -13.25 -77.41
C ASN A 60 -6.56 -12.82 -76.56
N LYS A 61 -5.54 -12.19 -77.17
CA LYS A 61 -4.38 -11.66 -76.41
C LYS A 61 -4.78 -10.54 -75.46
N HIS A 62 -5.70 -9.67 -75.87
CA HIS A 62 -6.23 -8.61 -75.02
C HIS A 62 -7.04 -9.17 -73.85
N SER A 63 -7.90 -10.17 -74.09
CA SER A 63 -8.67 -10.83 -73.02
C SER A 63 -7.75 -11.53 -72.01
N VAL A 64 -6.76 -12.29 -72.49
CA VAL A 64 -5.79 -12.98 -71.62
C VAL A 64 -4.97 -11.99 -70.80
N MET A 65 -4.52 -10.89 -71.42
CA MET A 65 -3.76 -9.85 -70.72
C MET A 65 -4.64 -9.13 -69.68
N ARG A 66 -5.91 -8.85 -70.00
CA ARG A 66 -6.89 -8.28 -69.06
C ARG A 66 -7.16 -9.20 -67.87
N ASP A 67 -7.43 -10.47 -68.12
CA ASP A 67 -7.65 -11.45 -67.05
C ASP A 67 -6.41 -11.62 -66.15
N SER A 68 -5.21 -11.56 -66.74
CA SER A 68 -3.96 -11.59 -65.98
C SER A 68 -3.77 -10.33 -65.13
N TRP A 69 -4.19 -9.17 -65.63
CA TRP A 69 -4.12 -7.89 -64.94
C TRP A 69 -5.12 -7.82 -63.80
N ASP A 70 -6.36 -8.28 -64.03
CA ASP A 70 -7.41 -8.38 -63.01
C ASP A 70 -6.98 -9.35 -61.90
N LYS A 71 -6.48 -10.54 -62.24
CA LYS A 71 -5.92 -11.50 -61.25
C LYS A 71 -4.75 -10.92 -60.46
N ALA A 72 -3.87 -10.15 -61.12
CA ALA A 72 -2.77 -9.48 -60.44
C ALA A 72 -3.27 -8.36 -59.50
N GLY A 73 -4.30 -7.61 -59.90
CA GLY A 73 -4.96 -6.60 -59.08
C GLY A 73 -5.67 -7.18 -57.86
N ASP A 74 -6.37 -8.30 -58.02
CA ASP A 74 -7.00 -9.03 -56.93
C ASP A 74 -5.96 -9.56 -55.93
N ASN A 75 -4.89 -10.18 -56.42
CA ASN A 75 -3.79 -10.68 -55.59
C ASN A 75 -3.08 -9.54 -54.85
N LEU A 76 -2.86 -8.40 -55.51
CA LEU A 76 -2.30 -7.20 -54.87
C LEU A 76 -3.22 -6.72 -53.73
N THR A 77 -4.54 -6.68 -53.97
CA THR A 77 -5.52 -6.25 -52.96
C THR A 77 -5.53 -7.17 -51.75
N VAL A 78 -5.47 -8.49 -51.96
CA VAL A 78 -5.36 -9.48 -50.87
C VAL A 78 -4.06 -9.28 -50.08
N ARG A 79 -2.92 -9.16 -50.75
CA ARG A 79 -1.62 -8.95 -50.10
C ARG A 79 -1.55 -7.65 -49.30
N VAL A 80 -2.17 -6.58 -49.80
CA VAL A 80 -2.26 -5.30 -49.07
C VAL A 80 -3.08 -5.47 -47.78
N LYS A 81 -4.23 -6.16 -47.84
CA LYS A 81 -5.04 -6.46 -46.64
C LYS A 81 -4.30 -7.31 -45.63
N ASP A 82 -3.57 -8.33 -46.09
CA ASP A 82 -2.78 -9.19 -45.20
C ASP A 82 -1.62 -8.41 -44.56
N LEU A 83 -0.94 -7.54 -45.31
CA LEU A 83 0.09 -6.65 -44.78
C LEU A 83 -0.47 -5.72 -43.70
N GLU A 84 -1.66 -5.16 -43.91
CA GLU A 84 -2.35 -4.30 -42.94
C GLU A 84 -2.72 -5.05 -41.65
N ARG A 85 -3.20 -6.29 -41.79
CA ARG A 85 -3.47 -7.19 -40.66
C ARG A 85 -2.22 -7.51 -39.87
N HIS A 86 -1.13 -7.87 -40.56
CA HIS A 86 0.15 -8.15 -39.93
C HIS A 86 0.71 -6.90 -39.23
N ARG A 87 0.65 -5.71 -39.84
CA ARG A 87 1.04 -4.46 -39.19
C ARG A 87 0.25 -4.20 -37.92
N SER A 88 -1.07 -4.37 -37.97
CA SER A 88 -1.94 -4.19 -36.79
C SER A 88 -1.62 -5.20 -35.69
N SER A 89 -1.33 -6.46 -36.06
CA SER A 89 -0.92 -7.49 -35.11
C SER A 89 0.42 -7.18 -34.46
N VAL A 90 1.41 -6.74 -35.24
CA VAL A 90 2.73 -6.32 -34.74
C VAL A 90 2.60 -5.11 -33.81
N ALA A 91 1.78 -4.12 -34.16
CA ALA A 91 1.53 -2.96 -33.32
C ALA A 91 0.97 -3.37 -31.95
N ARG A 92 -0.08 -4.20 -31.92
CA ARG A 92 -0.66 -4.73 -30.68
C ARG A 92 0.33 -5.55 -29.86
N ALA A 93 1.10 -6.42 -30.52
CA ALA A 93 2.11 -7.24 -29.85
C ALA A 93 3.22 -6.36 -29.24
N SER A 94 3.64 -5.30 -29.94
CA SER A 94 4.64 -4.37 -29.44
C SER A 94 4.15 -3.53 -28.26
N GLU A 95 2.88 -3.12 -28.27
CA GLU A 95 2.24 -2.41 -27.17
C GLU A 95 2.09 -3.32 -25.93
N ASN A 96 1.63 -4.56 -26.12
CA ASN A 96 1.55 -5.54 -25.05
C ASN A 96 2.93 -5.83 -24.44
N LEU A 97 3.97 -5.98 -25.28
CA LEU A 97 5.34 -6.20 -24.82
C LEU A 97 5.85 -5.01 -24.00
N LYS A 98 5.51 -3.78 -24.39
CA LYS A 98 5.85 -2.57 -23.63
C LYS A 98 5.17 -2.59 -22.26
N ASN A 99 3.87 -2.84 -22.21
CA ASN A 99 3.10 -2.87 -20.96
C ASN A 99 3.60 -3.98 -20.02
N GLU A 100 3.93 -5.17 -20.54
CA GLU A 100 4.48 -6.26 -19.73
C GLU A 100 5.89 -5.94 -19.21
N LYS A 101 6.72 -5.22 -19.98
CA LYS A 101 8.02 -4.74 -19.49
C LYS A 101 7.88 -3.73 -18.35
N GLU A 102 6.93 -2.81 -18.45
CA GLU A 102 6.65 -1.83 -17.39
C GLU A 102 6.19 -2.53 -16.10
N LYS A 103 5.26 -3.49 -16.20
CA LYS A 103 4.83 -4.31 -15.05
C LYS A 103 5.98 -5.09 -14.42
N LEU A 104 6.86 -5.68 -15.24
CA LEU A 104 8.02 -6.42 -14.71
C LEU A 104 8.97 -5.52 -13.94
N GLN A 105 9.17 -4.27 -14.39
CA GLN A 105 9.97 -3.29 -13.65
C GLN A 105 9.31 -2.94 -12.31
N GLU A 106 8.00 -2.70 -12.28
CA GLU A 106 7.27 -2.42 -11.04
C GLU A 106 7.35 -3.59 -10.05
N ILE A 107 7.12 -4.83 -10.51
CA ILE A 107 7.25 -6.03 -9.69
C ILE A 107 8.67 -6.17 -9.15
N SER A 108 9.70 -5.88 -9.96
CA SER A 108 11.09 -5.95 -9.51
C SER A 108 11.40 -4.94 -8.39
N LYS A 109 10.80 -3.74 -8.46
CA LYS A 109 10.94 -2.70 -7.44
C LYS A 109 10.25 -3.12 -6.14
N LEU A 110 8.98 -3.54 -6.22
CA LEU A 110 8.22 -4.04 -5.07
C LEU A 110 8.94 -5.23 -4.39
N LYS A 111 9.54 -6.12 -5.17
CA LYS A 111 10.32 -7.25 -4.63
C LYS A 111 11.55 -6.78 -3.86
N SER A 112 12.20 -5.70 -4.30
CA SER A 112 13.33 -5.11 -3.58
C SER A 112 12.87 -4.49 -2.26
N GLU A 113 11.77 -3.73 -2.29
CA GLU A 113 11.16 -3.13 -1.10
C GLU A 113 10.83 -4.22 -0.08
N ILE A 114 10.02 -5.22 -0.47
CA ILE A 114 9.64 -6.36 0.40
C ILE A 114 10.87 -7.00 1.06
N LYS A 115 11.96 -7.19 0.32
CA LYS A 115 13.19 -7.78 0.87
C LYS A 115 13.85 -6.89 1.94
N ASP A 116 13.83 -5.57 1.75
CA ASP A 116 14.36 -4.61 2.72
C ASP A 116 13.45 -4.53 3.97
N GLU A 117 12.13 -4.57 3.80
CA GLU A 117 11.18 -4.67 4.91
C GLU A 117 11.34 -5.99 5.68
N GLU A 118 11.49 -7.14 5.00
CA GLU A 118 11.73 -8.44 5.61
C GLU A 118 13.01 -8.43 6.47
N ARG A 119 14.08 -7.82 5.95
CA ARG A 119 15.34 -7.66 6.69
C ARG A 119 15.16 -6.80 7.94
N THR A 120 14.41 -5.71 7.82
CA THR A 120 14.08 -4.83 8.94
C THR A 120 13.26 -5.56 9.99
N LEU A 121 12.24 -6.33 9.57
CA LEU A 121 11.42 -7.14 10.47
C LEU A 121 12.26 -8.18 11.22
N GLN A 122 13.19 -8.83 10.53
CA GLN A 122 14.09 -9.80 11.16
C GLN A 122 14.96 -9.14 12.23
N LEU A 123 15.56 -7.97 11.93
CA LEU A 123 16.35 -7.21 12.89
C LEU A 123 15.52 -6.79 14.11
N LEU A 124 14.30 -6.32 13.90
CA LEU A 124 13.40 -5.92 14.98
C LEU A 124 13.00 -7.11 15.87
N ARG A 125 12.71 -8.27 15.28
CA ARG A 125 12.41 -9.50 16.04
C ARG A 125 13.60 -9.96 16.87
N THR A 126 14.80 -9.93 16.30
CA THR A 126 16.03 -10.26 17.04
C THR A 126 16.25 -9.26 18.18
N LEU A 127 16.06 -7.96 17.93
CA LEU A 127 16.18 -6.94 18.97
C LEU A 127 15.19 -7.19 20.11
N GLU A 128 13.92 -7.46 19.79
CA GLU A 128 12.88 -7.76 20.78
C GLU A 128 13.27 -8.96 21.66
N GLU A 129 13.73 -10.05 21.04
CA GLU A 129 14.18 -11.25 21.76
C GLU A 129 15.36 -10.94 22.68
N ARG A 130 16.35 -10.19 22.20
CA ARG A 130 17.51 -9.78 22.99
C ARG A 130 17.13 -8.86 24.15
N LEU A 131 16.22 -7.91 23.94
CA LEU A 131 15.74 -7.03 24.99
C LEU A 131 14.93 -7.79 26.05
N LYS A 132 14.10 -8.76 25.65
CA LYS A 132 13.41 -9.66 26.59
C LYS A 132 14.42 -10.45 27.42
N GLY A 133 15.39 -11.08 26.77
CA GLY A 133 16.45 -11.84 27.46
C GLY A 133 17.28 -10.96 28.40
N PHE A 134 17.60 -9.73 27.99
CA PHE A 134 18.31 -8.76 28.82
C PHE A 134 17.48 -8.33 30.04
N ARG A 135 16.18 -8.08 29.87
CA ARG A 135 15.27 -7.81 31.00
C ARG A 135 15.26 -8.97 31.99
N THR A 136 15.05 -10.20 31.53
CA THR A 136 15.04 -11.39 32.40
C THR A 136 16.39 -11.56 33.13
N TYR A 137 17.50 -11.34 32.42
CA TYR A 137 18.83 -11.39 33.01
C TYR A 137 19.02 -10.32 34.10
N LEU A 138 18.64 -9.07 33.84
CA LEU A 138 18.72 -7.98 34.82
C LEU A 138 17.85 -8.28 36.05
N THR A 139 16.61 -8.73 35.85
CA THR A 139 15.72 -9.02 36.98
C THR A 139 16.24 -10.19 37.80
N GLY A 140 16.72 -11.26 37.17
CA GLY A 140 17.33 -12.40 37.87
C GLY A 140 18.56 -12.02 38.71
N ARG A 141 19.22 -10.91 38.38
CA ARG A 141 20.35 -10.38 39.17
C ARG A 141 19.93 -9.40 40.26
N ILE A 142 18.93 -8.55 40.00
CA ILE A 142 18.52 -7.49 40.93
C ILE A 142 17.54 -8.02 41.99
N ALA A 143 16.59 -8.88 41.62
CA ALA A 143 15.55 -9.36 42.53
C ALA A 143 16.14 -10.05 43.78
N PRO A 144 17.13 -10.95 43.70
CA PRO A 144 17.71 -11.55 44.90
C PRO A 144 18.37 -10.52 45.84
N VAL A 145 19.03 -9.50 45.28
CA VAL A 145 19.64 -8.42 46.06
C VAL A 145 18.58 -7.60 46.78
N LEU A 146 17.50 -7.23 46.08
CA LEU A 146 16.38 -6.51 46.67
C LEU A 146 15.69 -7.35 47.75
N GLN A 147 15.46 -8.64 47.52
CA GLN A 147 14.86 -9.54 48.50
C GLN A 147 15.67 -9.57 49.80
N ASN A 148 16.99 -9.78 49.71
CA ASN A 148 17.86 -9.85 50.88
C ASN A 148 17.86 -8.52 51.65
N ARG A 149 18.12 -7.41 50.96
CA ARG A 149 18.15 -6.08 51.60
C ARG A 149 16.81 -5.72 52.21
N THR A 150 15.72 -5.96 51.49
CA THR A 150 14.37 -5.65 51.98
C THR A 150 14.03 -6.51 53.20
N GLY A 151 14.39 -7.80 53.19
CA GLY A 151 14.21 -8.68 54.34
C GLY A 151 14.96 -8.20 55.59
N GLU A 152 16.22 -7.81 55.44
CA GLU A 152 17.03 -7.25 56.54
C GLU A 152 16.42 -5.96 57.09
N ARG A 153 16.05 -5.02 56.22
CA ARG A 153 15.43 -3.73 56.60
C ARG A 153 14.07 -3.93 57.24
N LEU A 154 13.25 -4.81 56.68
CA LEU A 154 11.94 -5.13 57.23
C LEU A 154 12.07 -5.79 58.61
N SER A 155 13.07 -6.65 58.80
CA SER A 155 13.38 -7.24 60.11
C SER A 155 13.77 -6.17 61.13
N GLN A 156 14.54 -5.15 60.73
CA GLN A 156 14.91 -4.04 61.61
C GLN A 156 13.69 -3.19 62.00
N ILE A 157 12.83 -2.87 61.03
CA ILE A 157 11.65 -2.00 61.23
C ILE A 157 10.56 -2.71 62.05
N THR A 158 10.39 -4.02 61.83
CA THR A 158 9.28 -4.81 62.41
C THR A 158 9.71 -5.66 63.61
N GLN A 159 10.88 -5.38 64.20
CA GLN A 159 11.43 -6.13 65.34
C GLN A 159 11.46 -7.65 65.10
N ALA A 160 11.97 -8.05 63.93
CA ALA A 160 12.10 -9.42 63.47
C ALA A 160 10.78 -10.19 63.26
N ARG A 161 9.62 -9.52 63.25
CA ARG A 161 8.35 -10.16 62.88
C ARG A 161 8.34 -10.64 61.43
N TYR A 162 8.90 -9.84 60.52
CA TYR A 162 9.04 -10.19 59.10
C TYR A 162 10.48 -9.98 58.67
N ASN A 163 11.06 -10.97 58.02
CA ASN A 163 12.49 -10.99 57.69
C ASN A 163 12.81 -11.44 56.26
N SER A 164 11.80 -11.81 55.50
CA SER A 164 11.97 -12.35 54.16
C SER A 164 10.83 -11.90 53.26
N VAL A 165 11.21 -11.58 52.02
CA VAL A 165 10.29 -11.18 50.97
C VAL A 165 10.68 -11.90 49.69
N HIS A 166 9.70 -12.16 48.84
CA HIS A 166 9.89 -12.69 47.52
C HIS A 166 9.46 -11.64 46.50
N VAL A 167 10.30 -11.42 45.48
CA VAL A 167 10.03 -10.53 44.36
C VAL A 167 10.04 -11.38 43.11
N ASP A 168 8.88 -11.51 42.46
CA ASP A 168 8.77 -12.28 41.23
C ASP A 168 9.59 -11.62 40.10
N SER A 169 10.38 -12.45 39.42
CA SER A 169 11.33 -11.96 38.41
C SER A 169 10.70 -11.55 37.06
N ASN A 170 9.42 -11.87 36.84
CA ASN A 170 8.70 -11.58 35.60
C ASN A 170 7.84 -10.32 35.74
N ASP A 171 7.02 -10.26 36.79
CA ASP A 171 6.01 -9.21 36.99
C ASP A 171 6.30 -8.27 38.17
N TYR A 172 7.38 -8.49 38.93
CA TYR A 172 7.74 -7.74 40.13
C TYR A 172 6.66 -7.78 41.23
N SER A 173 5.75 -8.76 41.19
CA SER A 173 4.85 -9.00 42.30
C SER A 173 5.65 -9.33 43.55
N ILE A 174 5.22 -8.76 44.68
CA ILE A 174 5.94 -8.89 45.94
C ILE A 174 5.07 -9.64 46.94
N GLN A 175 5.70 -10.60 47.60
CA GLN A 175 5.10 -11.38 48.67
C GLN A 175 6.00 -11.31 49.90
N VAL A 176 5.38 -11.25 51.07
CA VAL A 176 6.09 -11.24 52.36
C VAL A 176 5.91 -12.59 53.02
N MET A 177 7.00 -13.12 53.57
CA MET A 177 6.96 -14.39 54.30
C MET A 177 6.41 -14.15 55.71
N ASP A 178 5.35 -14.88 56.06
CA ASP A 178 4.75 -14.89 57.39
C ASP A 178 4.75 -16.34 57.90
N GLY A 179 5.59 -16.61 58.90
CA GLY A 179 5.91 -17.97 59.33
C GLY A 179 6.64 -18.75 58.24
N THR A 180 5.92 -19.65 57.56
CA THR A 180 6.46 -20.53 56.51
C THR A 180 5.82 -20.33 55.14
N GLN A 181 4.87 -19.40 55.02
CA GLN A 181 4.12 -19.15 53.79
C GLN A 181 4.36 -17.73 53.27
N LEU A 182 4.36 -17.59 51.95
CA LEU A 182 4.39 -16.30 51.27
C LEU A 182 2.97 -15.80 51.06
N TYR A 183 2.73 -14.54 51.39
CA TYR A 183 1.46 -13.88 51.18
C TYR A 183 1.64 -12.57 50.41
N PRO A 184 0.66 -12.22 49.55
CA PRO A 184 0.70 -10.95 48.85
C PRO A 184 0.39 -9.80 49.82
N LEU A 185 0.79 -8.57 49.46
CA LEU A 185 0.74 -7.41 50.36
C LEU A 185 -0.67 -7.06 50.84
N GLU A 186 -1.70 -7.38 50.05
CA GLU A 186 -3.10 -7.08 50.34
C GLU A 186 -3.64 -7.81 51.58
N ARG A 187 -2.95 -8.87 52.04
CA ARG A 187 -3.32 -9.58 53.28
C ARG A 187 -2.94 -8.80 54.55
N PHE A 188 -1.91 -7.97 54.47
CA PHE A 188 -1.31 -7.34 55.65
C PHE A 188 -2.06 -6.08 56.04
N SER A 189 -1.90 -5.65 57.30
CA SER A 189 -2.52 -4.41 57.76
C SER A 189 -1.89 -3.20 57.05
N GLY A 190 -2.61 -2.07 56.96
CA GLY A 190 -2.09 -0.86 56.32
C GLY A 190 -0.72 -0.44 56.89
N GLY A 191 -0.57 -0.54 58.21
CA GLY A 191 0.71 -0.22 58.84
C GLY A 191 1.85 -1.20 58.51
N GLU A 192 1.55 -2.48 58.29
CA GLU A 192 2.54 -3.46 57.84
C GLU A 192 2.94 -3.23 56.38
N VAL A 193 1.98 -2.87 55.53
CA VAL A 193 2.23 -2.49 54.14
C VAL A 193 3.13 -1.25 54.08
N ASP A 194 2.91 -0.26 54.94
CA ASP A 194 3.74 0.95 55.01
C ASP A 194 5.19 0.64 55.45
N ALA A 195 5.37 -0.21 56.47
CA ALA A 195 6.69 -0.66 56.90
C ALA A 195 7.43 -1.42 55.79
N PHE A 196 6.71 -2.28 55.06
CA PHE A 196 7.24 -2.95 53.87
C PHE A 196 7.65 -1.96 52.78
N ASN A 197 6.77 -1.01 52.43
CA ASN A 197 7.04 -0.02 51.40
C ASN A 197 8.27 0.83 51.74
N LEU A 198 8.42 1.21 53.00
CA LEU A 198 9.61 1.92 53.49
C LEU A 198 10.87 1.05 53.32
N ALA A 199 10.86 -0.18 53.82
CA ALA A 199 11.99 -1.11 53.70
C ALA A 199 12.41 -1.35 52.24
N PHE A 200 11.42 -1.54 51.35
CA PHE A 200 11.64 -1.81 49.93
C PHE A 200 12.20 -0.59 49.21
N ARG A 201 11.65 0.61 49.45
CA ARG A 201 12.16 1.86 48.85
C ARG A 201 13.59 2.15 49.28
N LEU A 202 13.91 1.99 50.56
CA LEU A 202 15.28 2.14 51.05
C LEU A 202 16.22 1.13 50.39
N SER A 203 15.79 -0.12 50.23
CA SER A 203 16.58 -1.15 49.57
C SER A 203 16.84 -0.86 48.09
N ILE A 204 15.85 -0.30 47.38
CA ILE A 204 16.03 0.18 46.00
C ILE A 204 17.04 1.32 45.96
N SER A 205 16.88 2.31 46.83
CA SER A 205 17.79 3.44 46.91
C SER A 205 19.24 2.97 47.15
N ASP A 206 19.46 2.06 48.11
CA ASP A 206 20.76 1.46 48.40
C ASP A 206 21.38 0.75 47.17
N VAL A 207 20.57 0.01 46.41
CA VAL A 207 21.03 -0.67 45.19
C VAL A 207 21.41 0.32 44.08
N ILE A 208 20.69 1.44 43.98
CA ILE A 208 20.97 2.48 42.98
C ILE A 208 22.25 3.23 43.32
N THR A 209 22.40 3.66 44.57
CA THR A 209 23.54 4.49 45.01
C THR A 209 24.84 3.71 44.98
N GLU A 210 24.85 2.45 45.42
CA GLU A 210 26.00 1.56 45.33
C GLU A 210 26.49 1.38 43.89
N ARG A 211 25.56 1.25 42.92
CA ARG A 211 25.93 1.16 41.49
C ARG A 211 26.51 2.46 40.94
N LEU A 212 26.12 3.60 41.50
CA LEU A 212 26.64 4.91 41.13
C LEU A 212 27.94 5.25 41.87
N GLY A 213 28.41 4.40 42.79
CA GLY A 213 29.59 4.66 43.61
C GLY A 213 29.41 5.81 44.61
N SER A 214 28.16 6.10 44.98
CA SER A 214 27.79 7.15 45.94
C SER A 214 27.06 6.53 47.12
N GLU A 215 27.03 7.23 48.24
CA GLU A 215 26.13 6.93 49.35
C GLU A 215 24.80 7.67 49.16
N LEU A 216 23.74 7.24 49.87
CA LEU A 216 22.41 7.86 49.78
C LEU A 216 22.40 9.33 50.23
N GLY A 217 23.27 9.69 51.18
CA GLY A 217 23.46 11.05 51.70
C GLY A 217 22.31 11.54 52.58
N MET A 218 21.08 11.51 52.07
CA MET A 218 19.88 11.97 52.78
C MET A 218 18.61 11.23 52.35
N VAL A 219 17.75 10.89 53.33
CA VAL A 219 16.40 10.38 53.13
C VAL A 219 15.39 11.37 53.71
N VAL A 220 14.35 11.70 52.95
CA VAL A 220 13.21 12.52 53.42
C VAL A 220 11.97 11.64 53.49
N LEU A 221 11.33 11.59 54.66
CA LEU A 221 10.15 10.78 54.95
C LEU A 221 8.99 11.70 55.28
N ASP A 222 7.90 11.61 54.52
CA ASP A 222 6.70 12.43 54.73
C ASP A 222 5.58 11.56 55.29
N GLU A 223 5.16 11.86 56.51
CA GLU A 223 4.04 11.25 57.23
C GLU A 223 4.04 9.71 57.29
N VAL A 224 5.22 9.11 57.39
CA VAL A 224 5.39 7.65 57.34
C VAL A 224 4.91 6.90 58.60
N LEU A 225 4.52 7.64 59.65
CA LEU A 225 4.14 7.10 60.95
C LEU A 225 2.63 7.18 61.24
N GLY A 226 1.86 7.92 60.44
CA GLY A 226 0.47 8.28 60.75
C GLY A 226 -0.50 7.10 60.86
N SER A 227 -0.19 5.97 60.22
CA SER A 227 -0.98 4.73 60.22
C SER A 227 -0.62 3.74 61.33
N GLN A 228 0.38 4.05 62.16
CA GLN A 228 1.02 3.12 63.08
C GLN A 228 0.61 3.37 64.54
N ASP A 229 0.56 2.30 65.33
CA ASP A 229 0.45 2.41 66.79
C ASP A 229 1.78 2.90 67.43
N TYR A 230 1.73 3.39 68.66
CA TYR A 230 2.88 3.97 69.37
C TYR A 230 4.09 3.01 69.46
N GLN A 231 3.84 1.72 69.66
CA GLN A 231 4.90 0.71 69.78
C GLN A 231 5.61 0.51 68.43
N ARG A 232 4.84 0.49 67.33
CA ARG A 232 5.38 0.44 65.97
C ARG A 232 6.08 1.74 65.57
N GLN A 233 5.53 2.91 65.92
CA GLN A 233 6.20 4.20 65.69
C GLN A 233 7.60 4.19 66.31
N THR A 234 7.70 3.77 67.57
CA THR A 234 8.97 3.63 68.29
C THR A 234 9.91 2.65 67.59
N SER A 235 9.39 1.51 67.11
CA SER A 235 10.17 0.51 66.38
C SER A 235 10.72 1.04 65.05
N ILE A 236 9.88 1.75 64.30
CA ILE A 236 10.25 2.37 63.03
C ILE A 236 11.33 3.44 63.28
N LEU A 237 11.17 4.28 64.30
CA LEU A 237 12.15 5.32 64.65
C LEU A 237 13.50 4.73 65.03
N GLN A 238 13.53 3.68 65.86
CA GLN A 238 14.77 2.96 66.18
C GLN A 238 15.39 2.30 64.94
N GLY A 239 14.57 1.75 64.06
CA GLY A 239 15.00 1.23 62.76
C GLY A 239 15.65 2.33 61.91
N LEU A 240 15.00 3.48 61.78
CA LEU A 240 15.48 4.63 61.03
C LEU A 240 16.76 5.23 61.61
N GLU A 241 16.90 5.27 62.94
CA GLU A 241 18.13 5.71 63.60
C GLU A 241 19.30 4.76 63.29
N ASN A 242 19.06 3.44 63.32
CA ASN A 242 20.06 2.47 62.91
C ASN A 242 20.39 2.55 61.42
N LEU A 243 19.41 2.93 60.60
CA LEU A 243 19.63 3.18 59.18
C LEU A 243 20.46 4.43 58.95
N ALA A 244 20.17 5.54 59.63
CA ALA A 244 20.89 6.81 59.52
C ALA A 244 22.42 6.62 59.65
N LYS A 245 22.87 5.67 60.48
CA LYS A 245 24.30 5.29 60.61
C LYS A 245 24.96 4.86 59.29
N ASN A 246 24.19 4.33 58.35
CA ASN A 246 24.66 3.80 57.07
C ASN A 246 24.28 4.66 55.86
N ILE A 247 23.15 5.39 55.92
CA ILE A 247 22.63 6.18 54.78
C ILE A 247 22.87 7.70 54.93
N GLY A 248 23.31 8.18 56.09
CA GLY A 248 23.55 9.59 56.37
C GLY A 248 22.38 10.25 57.09
N GLN A 249 21.83 11.33 56.53
CA GLN A 249 20.80 12.13 57.18
C GLN A 249 19.39 11.60 56.94
N VAL A 250 18.56 11.49 57.97
CA VAL A 250 17.13 11.19 57.84
C VAL A 250 16.33 12.40 58.30
N LEU A 251 15.54 12.98 57.40
CA LEU A 251 14.59 14.05 57.68
C LEU A 251 13.18 13.46 57.68
N MET A 252 12.42 13.69 58.74
CA MET A 252 11.04 13.23 58.85
C MET A 252 10.11 14.43 59.02
N VAL A 253 9.03 14.43 58.26
CA VAL A 253 7.88 15.34 58.42
C VAL A 253 6.75 14.53 59.03
N THR A 254 6.25 14.96 60.19
CA THR A 254 5.12 14.32 60.86
C THR A 254 4.33 15.31 61.70
N HIS A 255 3.03 15.10 61.81
CA HIS A 255 2.15 15.82 62.75
C HIS A 255 2.02 15.12 64.12
N ILE A 256 2.69 13.97 64.32
CA ILE A 256 2.56 13.17 65.55
C ILE A 256 3.43 13.77 66.66
N GLU A 257 2.81 14.26 67.73
CA GLU A 257 3.58 14.88 68.81
C GLU A 257 4.33 13.87 69.70
N GLY A 258 3.78 12.66 69.87
CA GLY A 258 4.31 11.65 70.78
C GLY A 258 5.67 11.06 70.40
N VAL A 259 6.18 11.37 69.20
CA VAL A 259 7.49 10.90 68.72
C VAL A 259 8.61 11.92 68.91
N LYS A 260 8.28 13.17 69.29
CA LYS A 260 9.25 14.27 69.42
C LYS A 260 10.39 13.92 70.39
N ASP A 261 10.07 13.30 71.52
CA ASP A 261 11.05 12.96 72.57
C ASP A 261 12.01 11.84 72.16
N GLN A 262 11.73 11.12 71.07
CA GLN A 262 12.58 10.05 70.55
C GLN A 262 13.56 10.54 69.48
N LEU A 263 13.45 11.80 69.04
CA LEU A 263 14.23 12.37 67.95
C LEU A 263 15.36 13.25 68.49
N GLN A 264 16.51 13.21 67.82
CA GLN A 264 17.69 13.97 68.23
C GLN A 264 17.56 15.47 67.95
N HIS A 265 16.87 15.83 66.87
CA HIS A 265 16.65 17.21 66.44
C HIS A 265 15.21 17.37 65.96
N VAL A 266 14.49 18.35 66.50
CA VAL A 266 13.08 18.59 66.15
C VAL A 266 12.91 20.04 65.70
N TRP A 267 12.27 20.21 64.54
CA TRP A 267 11.86 21.52 64.05
C TRP A 267 10.34 21.64 64.09
N SER A 268 9.84 22.59 64.85
CA SER A 268 8.42 22.93 64.89
C SER A 268 8.10 23.98 63.84
N VAL A 269 7.16 23.67 62.96
CA VAL A 269 6.64 24.60 61.95
C VAL A 269 5.30 25.11 62.41
N ASN A 270 5.14 26.43 62.51
CA ASN A 270 3.89 27.08 62.92
C ASN A 270 3.52 28.17 61.91
N LEU A 271 2.22 28.30 61.62
CA LEU A 271 1.72 29.38 60.77
C LEU A 271 1.36 30.59 61.66
N ASP A 272 2.08 31.69 61.49
CA ASP A 272 1.77 32.98 62.11
C ASP A 272 0.95 33.84 61.13
N ILE A 273 -0.13 34.45 61.62
CA ILE A 273 -1.09 35.20 60.78
C ILE A 273 -0.44 36.46 60.18
N GLU A 274 0.52 37.07 60.87
CA GLU A 274 1.19 38.30 60.43
C GLU A 274 2.52 38.02 59.74
N LYS A 275 3.26 36.99 60.20
CA LYS A 275 4.64 36.70 59.76
C LYS A 275 4.76 35.49 58.83
N GLY A 276 3.66 34.83 58.49
CA GLY A 276 3.63 33.63 57.65
C GLY A 276 4.20 32.39 58.35
N THR A 277 4.71 31.43 57.57
CA THR A 277 5.27 30.18 58.10
C THR A 277 6.56 30.43 58.88
N GLN A 278 6.58 30.06 60.16
CA GLN A 278 7.71 30.19 61.06
C GLN A 278 8.24 28.82 61.45
N VAL A 279 9.57 28.64 61.41
CA VAL A 279 10.25 27.41 61.85
C VAL A 279 11.01 27.71 63.13
N LYS A 280 10.80 26.88 64.16
CA LYS A 280 11.50 26.95 65.45
C LYS A 280 12.22 25.63 65.71
N ILE A 281 13.45 25.71 66.17
CA ILE A 281 14.21 24.55 66.65
C ILE A 281 13.78 24.29 68.10
N LEU A 282 13.38 23.05 68.40
CA LEU A 282 13.01 22.58 69.74
C LEU A 282 14.18 21.85 70.39
#